data_AF-A0A364Y5F9-F1
#
_entry.id   AF-A0A364Y5F9-F1
#
_cell.length_a   1.000
_cell.length_b   1.000
_cell.length_c   1.000
_cell.angle_alpha   90.00
_cell.angle_beta   90.00
_cell.angle_gamma   90.00
#
_symmetry.space_group_name_H-M   'P 1'
#
loop_
_entity.id
_entity.type
_entity.pdbx_description
1 polymer ?
#
loop_
_entity_poly.entity_id
_entity_poly.type
_entity_poly.pdbx_seq_one_letter_code
_entity_poly.pdbx_strand_id
1 'polypeptide(L)'
;MKKVLILGDSLTLPRFKPESCKHEDTWPVLLQDYFDVHAISIGGGTIKDLHRQLEYHIAYKPDYVIIQSGIVDCAPRALGLLELEVMQQFWVTKRLVLPIVRKQSKYLRGFRNKTYTTPRDFASYLQKIRMQLGAVEMFSIGILPSCPEYEIIVPGVTKRVKQFNEILKNLFQENFIPTDTIDRAGIMSDHIHLNKDGHQFIFNSVRSFLGNKAC
;
A
#
# COMPACT_ATOMS: atom_id res chain seq x y z
N MET A 1 16.69 -11.75 -18.50
CA MET A 1 16.15 -10.53 -17.88
C MET A 1 15.93 -10.82 -16.40
N LYS A 2 16.29 -9.89 -15.49
CA LYS A 2 16.09 -10.13 -14.04
C LYS A 2 14.58 -10.17 -13.73
N LYS A 3 14.20 -11.03 -12.80
CA LYS A 3 12.81 -11.26 -12.37
C LYS A 3 12.46 -10.41 -11.16
N VAL A 4 11.37 -9.65 -11.25
CA VAL A 4 10.88 -8.79 -10.19
C VAL A 4 9.50 -9.27 -9.75
N LEU A 5 9.35 -9.57 -8.45
CA LEU A 5 8.07 -9.82 -7.82
C LEU A 5 7.58 -8.54 -7.14
N ILE A 6 6.37 -8.08 -7.47
CA ILE A 6 5.75 -6.93 -6.82
C ILE A 6 4.63 -7.41 -5.89
N LEU A 7 4.67 -6.99 -4.63
CA LEU A 7 3.60 -7.16 -3.64
C LEU A 7 2.97 -5.80 -3.36
N GLY A 8 1.81 -5.55 -3.95
CA GLY A 8 1.18 -4.23 -4.02
C GLY A 8 -0.23 -4.17 -3.46
N ASP A 9 -0.62 -3.01 -2.93
CA ASP A 9 -2.02 -2.67 -2.72
C ASP A 9 -2.64 -2.00 -3.96
N SER A 10 -3.73 -1.24 -3.78
CA SER A 10 -4.38 -0.49 -4.86
C SER A 10 -3.51 0.55 -5.57
N LEU A 11 -2.37 0.96 -5.00
CA LEU A 11 -1.42 1.90 -5.63
C LEU A 11 -0.68 1.30 -6.82
N THR A 12 -0.73 -0.03 -6.97
CA THR A 12 -0.15 -0.74 -8.10
C THR A 12 -1.15 -1.04 -9.22
N LEU A 13 -2.43 -0.68 -9.01
CA LEU A 13 -3.53 -1.00 -9.92
C LEU A 13 -3.94 0.22 -10.77
N PRO A 14 -4.46 0.00 -11.99
CA PRO A 14 -5.11 1.07 -12.74
C PRO A 14 -6.40 1.51 -12.07
N ARG A 15 -6.91 2.67 -12.48
CA ARG A 15 -8.07 3.28 -11.83
C ARG A 15 -8.90 4.08 -12.82
N PHE A 16 -10.22 3.94 -12.77
CA PHE A 16 -11.12 4.75 -13.59
C PHE A 16 -11.73 5.95 -12.83
N LYS A 17 -11.78 5.86 -11.50
CA LYS A 17 -12.34 6.90 -10.61
C LYS A 17 -11.45 7.07 -9.36
N PRO A 18 -11.25 8.31 -8.87
CA PRO A 18 -11.90 9.56 -9.31
C PRO A 18 -11.35 10.13 -10.61
N GLU A 19 -10.09 9.81 -10.93
CA GLU A 19 -9.44 10.16 -12.19
C GLU A 19 -9.06 8.88 -12.93
N SER A 20 -8.87 8.97 -14.25
CA SER A 20 -8.51 7.82 -15.07
C SER A 20 -6.99 7.67 -15.11
N CYS A 21 -6.50 6.51 -14.67
CA CYS A 21 -5.16 5.98 -14.87
C CYS A 21 -5.29 4.62 -15.56
N LYS A 22 -4.78 4.51 -16.78
CA LYS A 22 -4.90 3.27 -17.57
C LYS A 22 -3.89 2.23 -17.10
N HIS A 23 -4.07 0.98 -17.52
CA HIS A 23 -3.20 -0.12 -17.12
C HIS A 23 -1.75 0.10 -17.60
N GLU A 24 -1.60 0.51 -18.85
CA GLU A 24 -0.32 0.83 -19.49
C GLU A 24 0.44 1.98 -18.82
N ASP A 25 -0.25 2.85 -18.08
CA ASP A 25 0.35 3.96 -17.35
C ASP A 25 0.84 3.54 -15.95
N THR A 26 0.53 2.32 -15.49
CA THR A 26 0.88 1.89 -14.13
C THR A 26 2.35 1.52 -14.02
N TRP A 27 2.99 1.92 -12.91
CA TRP A 27 4.40 1.65 -12.67
C TRP A 27 4.82 0.17 -12.78
N PRO A 28 4.01 -0.84 -12.39
CA PRO A 28 4.36 -2.25 -12.63
C PRO A 28 4.45 -2.59 -14.11
N VAL A 29 3.55 -2.03 -14.94
CA VAL A 29 3.54 -2.26 -16.39
C VAL A 29 4.69 -1.52 -17.06
N LEU A 30 4.95 -0.27 -16.68
CA LEU A 30 6.12 0.48 -17.17
C LEU A 30 7.44 -0.24 -16.85
N LEU A 31 7.50 -0.99 -15.75
CA LEU A 31 8.68 -1.76 -15.35
C LEU A 31 8.91 -3.01 -16.22
N GLN A 32 7.87 -3.53 -16.90
CA GLN A 32 7.97 -4.72 -17.77
C GLN A 32 8.87 -4.50 -18.98
N ASP A 33 9.06 -3.26 -19.43
CA ASP A 33 9.99 -2.93 -20.52
C ASP A 33 11.46 -3.22 -20.15
N TYR A 34 11.76 -3.41 -18.86
CA TYR A 34 13.12 -3.56 -18.34
C TYR A 34 13.33 -4.87 -17.57
N PHE A 35 12.27 -5.45 -17.01
CA PHE A 35 12.33 -6.61 -16.13
C PHE A 35 11.23 -7.62 -16.45
N ASP A 36 11.46 -8.89 -16.09
CA ASP A 36 10.40 -9.90 -16.08
C ASP A 36 9.58 -9.68 -14.80
N VAL A 37 8.41 -9.05 -14.91
CA VAL A 37 7.62 -8.58 -13.76
C VAL A 37 6.42 -9.49 -13.51
N HIS A 38 6.33 -10.00 -12.29
CA HIS A 38 5.12 -10.65 -11.77
C HIS A 38 4.56 -9.81 -10.62
N ALA A 39 3.37 -9.23 -10.81
CA ALA A 39 2.74 -8.33 -9.83
C ALA A 39 1.53 -8.97 -9.16
N ILE A 40 1.49 -8.89 -7.82
CA ILE A 40 0.38 -9.34 -6.98
C ILE A 40 -0.19 -8.10 -6.31
N SER A 41 -1.37 -7.71 -6.75
CA SER A 41 -1.97 -6.43 -6.40
C SER A 41 -3.36 -6.62 -5.83
N ILE A 42 -3.55 -6.29 -4.55
CA ILE A 42 -4.83 -6.45 -3.85
C ILE A 42 -5.42 -5.07 -3.52
N GLY A 43 -6.52 -4.72 -4.21
CA GLY A 43 -7.23 -3.48 -3.93
C GLY A 43 -7.75 -3.44 -2.50
N GLY A 44 -7.30 -2.45 -1.71
CA GLY A 44 -7.66 -2.38 -0.28
C GLY A 44 -7.06 -3.51 0.57
N GLY A 45 -6.02 -4.19 0.09
CA GLY A 45 -5.33 -5.26 0.81
C GLY A 45 -4.39 -4.72 1.90
N THR A 46 -4.23 -5.49 2.98
CA THR A 46 -3.25 -5.27 4.04
C THR A 46 -1.97 -6.06 3.79
N ILE A 47 -0.90 -5.80 4.56
CA ILE A 47 0.31 -6.63 4.49
C ILE A 47 0.04 -8.11 4.78
N LYS A 48 -0.96 -8.40 5.63
CA LYS A 48 -1.40 -9.75 5.95
C LYS A 48 -2.01 -10.44 4.75
N ASP A 49 -2.75 -9.70 3.91
CA ASP A 49 -3.36 -10.25 2.71
C ASP A 49 -2.31 -10.57 1.64
N LEU A 50 -1.31 -9.70 1.49
CA LEU A 50 -0.16 -9.96 0.60
C LEU A 50 0.64 -11.17 1.05
N HIS A 51 0.94 -11.28 2.35
CA HIS A 51 1.60 -12.45 2.91
C HIS A 51 0.83 -13.75 2.64
N ARG A 52 -0.51 -13.74 2.71
CA ARG A 52 -1.34 -14.92 2.39
C ARG A 52 -1.25 -15.35 0.93
N GLN A 53 -1.07 -14.40 0.00
CA GLN A 53 -0.92 -14.74 -1.42
C GLN A 53 0.47 -15.26 -1.76
N LEU A 54 1.48 -14.91 -0.96
CA LEU A 54 2.89 -15.15 -1.26
C LEU A 54 3.20 -16.61 -1.62
N GLU A 55 2.60 -17.57 -0.91
CA GLU A 55 2.83 -19.01 -1.12
C GLU A 55 2.60 -19.46 -2.58
N TYR A 56 1.59 -18.90 -3.24
CA TYR A 56 1.27 -19.22 -4.63
C TYR A 56 2.27 -18.67 -5.65
N HIS A 57 3.19 -17.80 -5.21
CA HIS A 57 4.04 -17.02 -6.10
C HIS A 57 5.54 -17.19 -5.82
N ILE A 58 5.93 -17.91 -4.76
CA ILE A 58 7.33 -18.24 -4.48
C ILE A 58 7.98 -19.01 -5.65
N ALA A 59 7.20 -19.85 -6.33
CA ALA A 59 7.67 -20.63 -7.48
C ALA A 59 8.16 -19.75 -8.65
N TYR A 60 7.79 -18.46 -8.68
CA TYR A 60 8.28 -17.50 -9.66
C TYR A 60 9.82 -17.32 -9.62
N LYS A 61 10.43 -17.56 -8.45
CA LYS A 61 11.88 -17.41 -8.18
C LYS A 61 12.40 -16.03 -8.60
N PRO A 62 11.92 -14.94 -7.96
CA PRO A 62 12.36 -13.60 -8.29
C PRO A 62 13.81 -13.33 -7.89
N ASP A 63 14.50 -12.48 -8.65
CA ASP A 63 15.78 -11.89 -8.27
C ASP A 63 15.58 -10.73 -7.28
N TYR A 64 14.47 -10.00 -7.44
CA TYR A 64 14.09 -8.86 -6.60
C TYR A 64 12.63 -8.93 -6.17
N VAL A 65 12.35 -8.49 -4.94
CA VAL A 65 10.97 -8.31 -4.46
C VAL A 65 10.75 -6.85 -4.07
N ILE A 66 9.64 -6.26 -4.52
CA ILE A 66 9.25 -4.89 -4.18
C ILE A 66 7.92 -4.93 -3.45
N ILE A 67 7.85 -4.31 -2.27
CA ILE A 67 6.61 -4.16 -1.50
C ILE A 67 6.13 -2.71 -1.59
N GLN A 68 4.88 -2.51 -1.99
CA GLN A 68 4.16 -1.24 -1.89
C GLN A 68 2.82 -1.46 -1.21
N SER A 69 2.82 -1.39 0.13
CA SER A 69 1.63 -1.58 0.96
C SER A 69 1.78 -0.85 2.29
N GLY A 70 0.67 -0.44 2.87
CA GLY A 70 0.63 -0.02 4.28
C GLY A 70 -0.38 1.07 4.60
N ILE A 71 -0.90 1.79 3.60
CA ILE A 71 -1.95 2.80 3.87
C ILE A 71 -3.22 2.14 4.42
N VAL A 72 -3.56 0.97 3.91
CA VAL A 72 -4.73 0.20 4.36
C VAL A 72 -4.55 -0.26 5.80
N ASP A 73 -3.34 -0.72 6.13
CA ASP A 73 -2.93 -1.17 7.46
C ASP A 73 -3.03 -0.06 8.50
N CYS A 74 -2.44 1.11 8.19
CA CYS A 74 -2.17 2.16 9.17
C CYS A 74 -3.27 3.22 9.28
N ALA A 75 -4.10 3.41 8.23
CA ALA A 75 -5.12 4.45 8.24
C ALA A 75 -6.12 4.24 9.38
N PRO A 76 -6.41 5.26 10.21
CA PRO A 76 -7.43 5.19 11.26
C PRO A 76 -8.79 4.73 10.74
N ARG A 77 -9.39 3.75 11.43
CA ARG A 77 -10.66 3.11 11.05
C ARG A 77 -11.74 3.36 12.09
N ALA A 78 -12.95 3.64 11.59
CA ALA A 78 -14.14 3.73 12.45
C ALA A 78 -14.62 2.34 12.92
N LEU A 79 -14.37 1.31 12.10
CA LEU A 79 -14.72 -0.08 12.33
C LEU A 79 -13.50 -0.97 12.03
N GLY A 80 -13.27 -1.99 12.83
CA GLY A 80 -12.38 -3.09 12.48
C GLY A 80 -12.97 -3.99 11.42
N LEU A 81 -12.18 -4.94 10.92
CA LEU A 81 -12.59 -5.85 9.85
C LEU A 81 -13.81 -6.70 10.23
N LEU A 82 -13.79 -7.35 11.39
CA LEU A 82 -14.92 -8.15 11.87
C LEU A 82 -16.19 -7.31 12.07
N GLU A 83 -16.05 -6.10 12.60
CA GLU A 83 -17.19 -5.19 12.80
C GLU A 83 -17.79 -4.77 11.46
N LEU A 84 -16.94 -4.48 10.47
CA LEU A 84 -17.37 -4.13 9.12
C LEU A 84 -18.05 -5.32 8.43
N GLU A 85 -17.51 -6.52 8.59
CA GLU A 85 -18.08 -7.76 8.03
C GLU A 85 -19.46 -8.04 8.62
N VAL A 86 -19.60 -8.01 9.94
CA VAL A 86 -20.91 -8.13 10.63
C VAL A 86 -21.89 -7.05 10.15
N MET A 87 -21.43 -5.81 9.98
CA MET A 87 -22.29 -4.72 9.48
C MET A 87 -22.72 -4.89 8.03
N GLN A 88 -21.94 -5.60 7.20
CA GLN A 88 -22.28 -5.85 5.80
C GLN A 88 -23.14 -7.09 5.62
N GLN A 89 -23.01 -8.07 6.51
CA GLN A 89 -23.74 -9.34 6.45
C GLN A 89 -25.22 -9.19 6.76
N PHE A 90 -25.61 -8.41 7.77
CA PHE A 90 -27.01 -8.30 8.18
C PHE A 90 -27.71 -7.09 7.54
N TRP A 91 -28.91 -7.30 7.00
CA TRP A 91 -29.65 -6.24 6.31
C TRP A 91 -29.94 -5.02 7.20
N VAL A 92 -30.32 -5.25 8.46
CA VAL A 92 -30.63 -4.19 9.43
C VAL A 92 -29.41 -3.31 9.69
N THR A 93 -28.26 -3.93 9.98
CA THR A 93 -27.02 -3.19 10.25
C THR A 93 -26.53 -2.47 8.99
N LYS A 94 -26.62 -3.12 7.83
CA LYS A 94 -26.24 -2.54 6.54
C LYS A 94 -27.07 -1.31 6.15
N ARG A 95 -28.39 -1.34 6.38
CA ARG A 95 -29.32 -0.28 5.94
C ARG A 95 -29.50 0.82 6.97
N LEU A 96 -29.49 0.50 8.27
CA LEU A 96 -29.79 1.46 9.34
C LEU A 96 -28.53 1.95 10.07
N VAL A 97 -27.64 1.03 10.45
CA VAL A 97 -26.50 1.34 11.32
C VAL A 97 -25.32 1.89 10.52
N LEU A 98 -24.97 1.25 9.41
CA LEU A 98 -23.80 1.59 8.61
C LEU A 98 -23.82 3.04 8.09
N PRO A 99 -24.95 3.62 7.62
CA PRO A 99 -25.01 5.04 7.26
C PRO A 99 -24.71 5.98 8.43
N ILE A 100 -25.20 5.65 9.64
CA ILE A 100 -24.94 6.44 10.85
C ILE A 100 -23.46 6.38 11.21
N VAL A 101 -22.87 5.18 11.20
CA VAL A 101 -21.43 4.98 11.45
C VAL A 101 -20.58 5.73 10.43
N ARG A 102 -20.96 5.72 9.15
CA ARG A 102 -20.29 6.48 8.09
C ARG A 102 -20.38 7.98 8.33
N LYS A 103 -21.55 8.50 8.71
CA LYS A 103 -21.73 9.92 9.04
C LYS A 103 -20.85 10.35 10.23
N GLN A 104 -20.68 9.46 11.22
CA GLN A 104 -19.88 9.70 12.41
C GLN A 104 -18.43 9.20 12.30
N SER A 105 -17.98 8.77 11.12
CA SER A 105 -16.70 8.05 10.98
C SER A 105 -15.51 8.89 11.44
N LYS A 106 -15.56 10.21 11.21
CA LYS A 106 -14.51 11.14 11.64
C LYS A 106 -14.32 11.13 13.15
N TYR A 107 -15.41 11.26 13.90
CA TYR A 107 -15.40 11.21 15.36
C TYR A 107 -14.98 9.82 15.87
N LEU A 108 -15.55 8.76 15.30
CA LEU A 108 -15.24 7.38 15.68
C LEU A 108 -13.76 7.03 15.47
N ARG A 109 -13.13 7.49 14.38
CA ARG A 109 -11.70 7.30 14.14
C ARG A 109 -10.86 7.95 15.24
N GLY A 110 -11.17 9.19 15.60
CA GLY A 110 -10.46 9.93 16.66
C GLY A 110 -10.62 9.28 18.04
N PHE A 111 -11.85 8.90 18.40
CA PHE A 111 -12.15 8.30 19.71
C PHE A 111 -11.57 6.88 19.84
N ARG A 112 -11.73 6.04 18.82
CA ARG A 112 -11.35 4.62 18.88
C ARG A 112 -9.88 4.38 18.58
N ASN A 113 -9.25 5.26 17.82
CA ASN A 113 -7.84 5.19 17.42
C ASN A 113 -7.40 3.80 16.91
N LYS A 114 -8.30 3.12 16.19
CA LYS A 114 -8.12 1.75 15.70
C LYS A 114 -7.53 1.74 14.30
N THR A 115 -6.66 0.78 14.01
CA THR A 115 -6.12 0.49 12.67
C THR A 115 -6.44 -0.97 12.32
N TYR A 116 -6.26 -1.38 11.06
CA TYR A 116 -6.46 -2.80 10.70
C TYR A 116 -5.29 -3.67 11.13
N THR A 117 -4.09 -3.10 11.14
CA THR A 117 -2.87 -3.79 11.56
C THR A 117 -2.16 -2.93 12.60
N THR A 118 -1.65 -3.53 13.67
CA THR A 118 -0.82 -2.82 14.64
C THR A 118 0.59 -2.62 14.06
N PRO A 119 1.36 -1.60 14.51
CA PRO A 119 2.76 -1.44 14.10
C PRO A 119 3.61 -2.70 14.28
N ARG A 120 3.40 -3.41 15.39
CA ARG A 120 4.10 -4.67 15.70
C ARG A 120 3.73 -5.77 14.72
N ASP A 121 2.44 -5.95 14.44
CA ASP A 121 1.98 -6.98 13.50
C ASP A 121 2.46 -6.67 12.08
N PHE A 122 2.45 -5.40 11.68
CA PHE A 122 2.94 -4.96 10.38
C PHE A 122 4.42 -5.33 10.20
N ALA A 123 5.27 -4.98 11.18
CA ALA A 123 6.67 -5.38 11.20
C ALA A 123 6.84 -6.91 11.18
N SER A 124 6.03 -7.64 11.96
CA SER A 124 6.08 -9.10 12.01
C SER A 124 5.74 -9.75 10.67
N TYR A 125 4.73 -9.25 9.94
CA TYR A 125 4.39 -9.77 8.62
C TYR A 125 5.46 -9.46 7.57
N LEU A 126 6.08 -8.28 7.60
CA LEU A 126 7.21 -7.97 6.73
C LEU A 126 8.38 -8.94 6.95
N GLN A 127 8.69 -9.26 8.21
CA GLN A 127 9.71 -10.25 8.55
C GLN A 127 9.31 -11.65 8.08
N LYS A 128 8.05 -12.05 8.21
CA LYS A 128 7.56 -13.35 7.69
C LYS A 128 7.69 -13.45 6.17
N ILE A 129 7.32 -12.40 5.44
CA ILE A 129 7.52 -12.32 3.99
C ILE A 129 9.01 -12.51 3.64
N ARG A 130 9.92 -11.82 4.35
CA ARG A 130 11.37 -11.96 4.17
C ARG A 130 11.86 -13.38 4.44
N MET A 131 11.44 -14.00 5.53
CA MET A 131 11.80 -15.39 5.83
C MET A 131 11.30 -16.37 4.76
N GLN A 132 10.08 -16.16 4.25
CA GLN A 132 9.46 -17.05 3.25
C GLN A 132 10.10 -16.92 1.86
N LEU A 133 10.60 -15.74 1.50
CA LEU A 133 11.35 -15.50 0.26
C LEU A 133 12.84 -15.80 0.38
N GLY A 134 13.37 -15.97 1.59
CA GLY A 134 14.77 -16.31 1.83
C GLY A 134 15.73 -15.16 1.54
N ALA A 135 16.81 -15.44 0.82
CA ALA A 135 17.91 -14.50 0.56
C ALA A 135 17.65 -13.53 -0.61
N VAL A 136 16.43 -13.49 -1.16
CA VAL A 136 16.08 -12.57 -2.24
C VAL A 136 16.19 -11.12 -1.75
N GLU A 137 16.78 -10.26 -2.58
CA GLU A 137 16.91 -8.84 -2.24
C GLU A 137 15.55 -8.16 -2.29
N MET A 138 15.16 -7.53 -1.18
CA MET A 138 13.83 -6.94 -1.02
C MET A 138 13.91 -5.43 -0.86
N PHE A 139 12.96 -4.74 -1.50
CA PHE A 139 12.77 -3.30 -1.45
C PHE A 139 11.38 -2.98 -0.90
N SER A 140 11.26 -1.84 -0.23
CA SER A 140 9.96 -1.30 0.16
C SER A 140 9.80 0.11 -0.34
N ILE A 141 8.68 0.38 -1.00
CA ILE A 141 8.24 1.72 -1.34
C ILE A 141 7.51 2.30 -0.12
N GLY A 142 7.87 3.53 0.26
CA GLY A 142 7.20 4.25 1.34
C GLY A 142 5.71 4.47 1.05
N ILE A 143 4.89 4.40 2.10
CA ILE A 143 3.50 4.84 2.06
C ILE A 143 3.48 6.33 1.68
N LEU A 144 2.67 6.69 0.69
CA LEU A 144 2.59 8.06 0.18
C LEU A 144 2.34 9.07 1.32
N PRO A 145 2.93 10.26 1.26
CA PRO A 145 2.68 11.32 2.23
C PRO A 145 1.19 11.69 2.22
N SER A 146 0.62 11.89 3.41
CA SER A 146 -0.72 12.46 3.55
C SER A 146 -0.72 13.96 3.27
N CYS A 147 -1.90 14.51 3.02
CA CYS A 147 -2.14 15.93 2.87
C CYS A 147 -3.15 16.45 3.91
N PRO A 148 -3.21 17.77 4.17
CA PRO A 148 -4.16 18.36 5.11
C PRO A 148 -5.63 17.98 4.83
N GLU A 149 -6.02 17.90 3.56
CA GLU A 149 -7.37 17.51 3.13
C GLU A 149 -7.68 16.07 3.56
N TYR A 150 -6.72 15.16 3.38
CA TYR A 150 -6.90 13.78 3.79
C TYR A 150 -6.93 13.63 5.32
N GLU A 151 -6.15 14.44 6.06
CA GLU A 151 -6.19 14.49 7.52
C GLU A 151 -7.56 14.95 8.04
N ILE A 152 -8.23 15.87 7.35
CA ILE A 152 -9.60 16.30 7.68
C ILE A 152 -10.60 15.13 7.52
N ILE A 153 -10.43 14.29 6.50
CA ILE A 153 -11.29 13.14 6.19
C ILE A 153 -10.98 11.97 7.15
N VAL A 154 -9.69 11.69 7.38
CA VAL A 154 -9.19 10.59 8.21
C VAL A 154 -8.24 11.16 9.28
N PRO A 155 -8.79 11.67 10.41
CA PRO A 155 -7.97 12.24 11.46
C PRO A 155 -6.97 11.25 12.03
N GLY A 156 -5.72 11.69 12.18
CA GLY A 156 -4.59 10.92 12.66
C GLY A 156 -3.80 10.19 11.56
N VAL A 157 -4.22 10.25 10.29
CA VAL A 157 -3.57 9.49 9.22
C VAL A 157 -2.13 9.92 9.00
N THR A 158 -1.83 11.21 9.08
CA THR A 158 -0.46 11.74 8.91
C THR A 158 0.51 11.16 9.92
N LYS A 159 0.10 11.09 11.19
CA LYS A 159 0.91 10.47 12.26
C LYS A 159 1.14 8.99 11.99
N ARG A 160 0.11 8.28 11.50
CA ARG A 160 0.19 6.84 11.22
C ARG A 160 1.05 6.51 10.02
N VAL A 161 0.94 7.27 8.94
CA VAL A 161 1.80 7.15 7.75
C VAL A 161 3.27 7.32 8.15
N LYS A 162 3.60 8.39 8.90
CA LYS A 162 4.96 8.60 9.42
C LYS A 162 5.43 7.41 10.25
N GLN A 163 4.62 6.96 11.21
CA GLN A 163 4.95 5.82 12.07
C GLN A 163 5.26 4.55 11.27
N PHE A 164 4.48 4.23 10.23
CA PHE A 164 4.68 3.02 9.43
C PHE A 164 5.83 3.17 8.44
N ASN A 165 6.05 4.34 7.87
CA ASN A 165 7.23 4.60 7.04
C ASN A 165 8.54 4.48 7.84
N GLU A 166 8.56 4.87 9.12
CA GLU A 166 9.72 4.60 9.98
C GLU A 166 9.97 3.10 10.18
N ILE A 167 8.91 2.28 10.27
CA ILE A 167 9.07 0.81 10.33
C ILE A 167 9.68 0.29 9.04
N LEU A 168 9.17 0.72 7.88
CA LEU A 168 9.69 0.34 6.57
C LEU A 168 11.15 0.77 6.42
N LYS A 169 11.46 2.03 6.73
CA LYS A 169 12.82 2.58 6.67
C LYS A 169 13.79 1.79 7.56
N ASN A 170 13.40 1.47 8.79
CA ASN A 170 14.26 0.72 9.71
C ASN A 170 14.50 -0.74 9.27
N LEU A 171 13.49 -1.39 8.68
CA LEU A 171 13.59 -2.79 8.24
C LEU A 171 14.31 -2.96 6.89
N PHE A 172 14.14 -2.00 5.98
CA PHE A 172 14.66 -2.08 4.61
C PHE A 172 15.92 -1.22 4.40
N GLN A 173 16.22 -0.26 5.28
CA GLN A 173 17.45 0.55 5.28
C GLN A 173 17.72 1.16 3.88
N GLU A 174 18.85 0.84 3.26
CA GLU A 174 19.23 1.29 1.93
C GLU A 174 18.30 0.81 0.81
N ASN A 175 17.46 -0.21 1.07
CA ASN A 175 16.46 -0.72 0.14
C ASN A 175 15.06 -0.11 0.38
N PHE A 176 14.95 0.91 1.24
CA PHE A 176 13.75 1.73 1.39
C PHE A 176 13.73 2.83 0.33
N ILE A 177 12.67 2.85 -0.49
CA ILE A 177 12.43 3.86 -1.53
C ILE A 177 11.51 4.94 -0.95
N PRO A 178 12.04 6.12 -0.60
CA PRO A 178 11.24 7.21 -0.04
C PRO A 178 10.24 7.78 -1.06
N THR A 179 9.09 8.25 -0.55
CA THR A 179 8.02 8.84 -1.37
C THR A 179 7.62 10.24 -0.91
N ASP A 180 8.38 10.85 0.02
CA ASP A 180 8.11 12.18 0.56
C ASP A 180 8.28 13.32 -0.48
N THR A 181 9.02 13.06 -1.56
CA THR A 181 9.28 14.03 -2.63
C THR A 181 8.27 13.94 -3.79
N ILE A 182 7.26 13.07 -3.71
CA ILE A 182 6.22 12.98 -4.73
C ILE A 182 5.44 14.31 -4.81
N ASP A 183 5.25 14.82 -6.03
CA ASP A 183 4.38 15.97 -6.25
C ASP A 183 2.93 15.61 -5.90
N ARG A 184 2.22 16.52 -5.22
CA ARG A 184 0.79 16.37 -4.95
C ARG A 184 -0.02 16.21 -6.23
N ALA A 185 0.43 16.82 -7.33
CA ALA A 185 -0.16 16.65 -8.66
C ALA A 185 -0.09 15.21 -9.17
N GLY A 186 0.81 14.37 -8.65
CA GLY A 186 0.90 12.93 -8.96
C GLY A 186 -0.10 12.05 -8.20
N ILE A 187 -0.87 12.61 -7.27
CA ILE A 187 -1.82 11.87 -6.44
C ILE A 187 -3.22 12.41 -6.72
N MET A 188 -4.15 11.50 -7.03
CA MET A 188 -5.54 11.79 -7.35
C MET A 188 -6.26 12.63 -6.27
N SER A 189 -7.41 13.17 -6.67
CA SER A 189 -8.36 13.96 -5.88
C SER A 189 -8.97 13.21 -4.69
N ASP A 190 -8.84 11.88 -4.61
CA ASP A 190 -9.18 11.11 -3.41
C ASP A 190 -8.06 11.09 -2.36
N HIS A 191 -6.95 11.77 -2.63
CA HIS A 191 -5.80 11.96 -1.76
C HIS A 191 -4.99 10.69 -1.44
N ILE A 192 -5.28 9.57 -2.11
CA ILE A 192 -4.67 8.28 -1.80
C ILE A 192 -4.04 7.68 -3.05
N HIS A 193 -4.73 7.67 -4.19
CA HIS A 193 -4.29 6.89 -5.35
C HIS A 193 -3.41 7.70 -6.28
N LEU A 194 -2.53 7.03 -7.02
CA LEU A 194 -1.66 7.64 -8.02
C LEU A 194 -2.43 7.89 -9.30
N ASN A 195 -2.17 9.03 -9.95
CA ASN A 195 -2.50 9.20 -11.36
C ASN A 195 -1.29 8.81 -12.23
N LYS A 196 -1.36 9.08 -13.53
CA LYS A 196 -0.28 8.77 -14.48
C LYS A 196 1.07 9.34 -14.03
N ASP A 197 1.12 10.60 -13.61
CA ASP A 197 2.36 11.26 -13.19
C ASP A 197 2.91 10.65 -11.90
N GLY A 198 2.03 10.27 -10.97
CA GLY A 198 2.41 9.54 -9.76
C GLY A 198 2.98 8.17 -10.06
N HIS A 199 2.39 7.41 -10.98
CA HIS A 199 2.96 6.14 -11.41
C HIS A 199 4.31 6.32 -12.11
N GLN A 200 4.47 7.35 -12.94
CA GLN A 200 5.74 7.69 -13.58
C GLN A 200 6.82 8.02 -12.54
N PHE A 201 6.48 8.78 -11.49
CA PHE A 201 7.37 9.07 -10.37
C PHE A 201 7.84 7.77 -9.70
N ILE A 202 6.91 6.90 -9.31
CA ILE A 202 7.25 5.63 -8.64
C ILE A 202 8.11 4.73 -9.54
N PHE A 203 7.76 4.63 -10.83
CA PHE A 203 8.56 3.88 -11.80
C PHE A 203 9.99 4.41 -11.87
N ASN A 204 10.19 5.74 -11.99
CA ASN A 204 11.51 6.35 -12.05
C ASN A 204 12.31 6.08 -10.77
N SER A 205 11.67 6.20 -9.59
CA SER A 205 12.30 5.90 -8.30
C SER A 205 12.74 4.43 -8.22
N VAL A 206 11.85 3.49 -8.56
CA VAL A 206 12.15 2.04 -8.56
C VAL A 206 13.29 1.73 -9.53
N ARG A 207 13.20 2.23 -10.77
CA ARG A 207 14.22 1.97 -11.80
C ARG A 207 15.58 2.52 -11.39
N SER A 208 15.65 3.71 -10.81
CA SER A 208 16.90 4.26 -10.31
C SER A 208 17.52 3.39 -9.22
N PHE A 209 16.70 2.89 -8.28
CA PHE A 209 17.18 2.03 -7.20
C PHE A 209 17.70 0.68 -7.72
N LEU A 210 16.96 0.04 -8.63
CA LEU A 210 17.39 -1.23 -9.23
C LEU A 210 18.58 -1.07 -10.18
N GLY A 211 18.63 0.03 -10.95
CA GLY A 211 19.70 0.31 -11.90
C GLY A 211 21.05 0.56 -11.22
N ASN A 212 21.07 1.27 -10.10
CA ASN A 212 22.28 1.52 -9.30
C ASN A 212 22.87 0.23 -8.67
N LYS A 213 22.12 -0.87 -8.65
CA LYS A 213 22.51 -2.18 -8.10
C LYS A 213 22.80 -3.22 -9.19
N ALA A 214 22.54 -2.89 -10.45
CA ALA A 214 22.77 -3.76 -11.59
C ALA A 214 24.11 -3.50 -12.30
N CYS A 215 24.85 -2.47 -11.88
CA CYS A 215 26.22 -2.17 -12.28
C CYS A 215 27.23 -2.69 -11.25
#